data_AF-A0A7C1E737-F1
#
_entry.id   AF-A0A7C1E737-F1
#
_cell.length_a   1.000
_cell.length_b   1.000
_cell.length_c   1.000
_cell.angle_alpha   90.00
_cell.angle_beta   90.00
_cell.angle_gamma   90.00
#
_symmetry.space_group_name_H-M   'P 1'
#
loop_
_entity.id
_entity.type
_entity.pdbx_description
1 polymer ?
#
loop_
_entity_poly.entity_id
_entity_poly.type
_entity_poly.pdbx_seq_one_letter_code
_entity_poly.pdbx_strand_id
1 'polypeptide(L)'
;MRFARLISRILLGAVFIFSGFVKAVDPLGSAYKFSDYFHAFGLKFLDGLSLPLGILLPALELALGIMLLLGYRKKIVTWAVTVFMVFFTLLTLVLAVFNPVEDCGCFGDALVLTNWETFFKNVVLMVFVVILFPDRKREYEGGQATREW
;
A
#
# COMPACT_ATOMS: atom_id res chain seq x y z
N MET A 1 13.41 -20.38 1.18
CA MET A 1 13.15 -19.07 0.53
C MET A 1 11.93 -19.03 -0.40
N ARG A 2 11.49 -20.14 -1.03
CA ARG A 2 10.25 -20.14 -1.86
C ARG A 2 8.97 -20.00 -1.01
N PHE A 3 8.89 -20.75 0.10
CA PHE A 3 7.74 -20.72 1.00
C PHE A 3 7.54 -19.34 1.67
N ALA A 4 8.62 -18.72 2.15
CA ALA A 4 8.59 -17.36 2.72
C ALA A 4 8.08 -16.31 1.70
N ARG A 5 8.48 -16.41 0.43
CA ARG A 5 7.98 -15.54 -0.64
C ARG A 5 6.50 -15.76 -0.92
N LEU A 6 6.03 -17.01 -0.90
CA LEU A 6 4.62 -17.34 -1.08
C LEU A 6 3.77 -16.76 0.07
N ILE A 7 4.19 -16.95 1.31
CA ILE A 7 3.51 -16.40 2.50
C ILE A 7 3.48 -14.88 2.42
N SER A 8 4.64 -14.24 2.15
CA SER A 8 4.74 -12.78 2.03
C SER A 8 3.78 -12.25 0.95
N ARG A 9 3.71 -12.95 -0.19
CA ARG A 9 2.81 -12.62 -1.30
C ARG A 9 1.34 -12.69 -0.90
N ILE A 10 0.93 -13.79 -0.27
CA ILE A 10 -0.45 -14.00 0.15
C ILE A 10 -0.84 -12.96 1.20
N LEU A 11 0.03 -12.72 2.19
CA LEU A 11 -0.21 -11.77 3.27
C LEU A 11 -0.29 -10.34 2.75
N LEU A 12 0.69 -9.88 1.96
CA LEU A 12 0.66 -8.54 1.36
C LEU A 12 -0.53 -8.36 0.43
N GLY A 13 -0.80 -9.33 -0.44
CA GLY A 13 -1.94 -9.28 -1.34
C GLY A 13 -3.27 -9.19 -0.59
N ALA A 14 -3.46 -10.01 0.45
CA ALA A 14 -4.65 -9.98 1.28
C ALA A 14 -4.83 -8.64 2.01
N VAL A 15 -3.76 -8.08 2.58
CA VAL A 15 -3.81 -6.77 3.27
C VAL A 15 -4.18 -5.64 2.31
N PHE A 16 -3.60 -5.63 1.11
CA PHE A 16 -3.90 -4.62 0.09
C PHE A 16 -5.34 -4.74 -0.42
N ILE A 17 -5.82 -5.96 -0.68
CA ILE A 17 -7.21 -6.19 -1.10
C ILE A 17 -8.17 -5.76 0.00
N PHE A 18 -7.91 -6.14 1.25
CA PHE A 18 -8.75 -5.76 2.38
C PHE A 18 -8.79 -4.24 2.56
N SER A 19 -7.63 -3.57 2.55
CA SER A 19 -7.52 -2.11 2.60
C SER A 19 -8.29 -1.42 1.48
N GLY A 20 -8.03 -1.81 0.24
CA GLY A 20 -8.66 -1.22 -0.93
C GLY A 20 -10.16 -1.48 -0.96
N PHE A 21 -10.62 -2.66 -0.54
CA PHE A 21 -12.03 -3.00 -0.49
C PHE A 21 -12.79 -2.14 0.53
N VAL A 22 -12.30 -2.01 1.76
CA VAL A 22 -12.98 -1.20 2.79
C VAL A 22 -13.07 0.27 2.35
N LYS A 23 -11.99 0.83 1.81
CA LYS A 23 -11.99 2.21 1.28
C LYS A 23 -12.87 2.38 0.04
N ALA A 24 -13.02 1.33 -0.79
CA ALA A 24 -13.90 1.36 -1.95
C ALA A 24 -15.39 1.30 -1.57
N VAL A 25 -15.73 0.71 -0.42
CA VAL A 25 -17.10 0.72 0.12
C VAL A 25 -17.50 2.13 0.55
N ASP A 26 -16.59 2.89 1.15
CA ASP A 26 -16.81 4.30 1.50
C ASP A 26 -15.72 5.25 0.94
N PRO A 27 -15.82 5.62 -0.34
CA PRO A 27 -14.89 6.55 -0.96
C PRO A 27 -15.03 7.99 -0.43
N LEU A 28 -16.19 8.35 0.15
CA LEU A 28 -16.39 9.66 0.75
C LEU A 28 -15.60 9.79 2.04
N GLY A 29 -15.60 8.78 2.91
CA GLY A 29 -14.73 8.71 4.08
C GLY A 29 -13.25 8.90 3.72
N SER A 30 -12.80 8.23 2.66
CA SER A 30 -11.42 8.41 2.14
C SER A 30 -11.16 9.84 1.64
N ALA A 31 -12.13 10.46 0.97
CA ALA A 31 -12.03 11.84 0.48
C ALA A 31 -11.91 12.86 1.62
N TYR A 32 -12.66 12.68 2.72
CA TYR A 32 -12.53 13.56 3.88
C TYR A 32 -11.13 13.48 4.50
N LYS A 33 -10.57 12.28 4.66
CA LYS A 33 -9.20 12.12 5.15
C LYS A 33 -8.18 12.80 4.23
N PHE A 34 -8.35 12.72 2.89
CA PHE A 34 -7.53 13.48 1.95
C PHE A 34 -7.64 15.00 2.13
N SER A 35 -8.84 15.51 2.36
CA SER A 35 -9.05 16.93 2.66
C SER A 35 -8.34 17.33 3.96
N ASP A 36 -8.40 16.52 5.02
CA ASP A 36 -7.70 16.79 6.28
C ASP A 36 -6.18 16.84 6.07
N TYR A 37 -5.63 15.92 5.28
CA TYR A 37 -4.23 15.98 4.88
C TYR A 37 -3.90 17.27 4.13
N PHE A 38 -4.69 17.65 3.13
CA PHE A 38 -4.44 18.89 2.40
C PHE A 38 -4.51 20.12 3.29
N HIS A 39 -5.43 20.18 4.24
CA HIS A 39 -5.51 21.29 5.20
C HIS A 39 -4.29 21.32 6.11
N ALA A 40 -3.88 20.16 6.65
CA ALA A 40 -2.71 20.07 7.51
C ALA A 40 -1.40 20.42 6.80
N PHE A 41 -1.25 20.05 5.52
CA PHE A 41 -0.09 20.38 4.70
C PHE A 41 -0.17 21.78 4.05
N GLY A 42 -1.22 22.57 4.31
CA GLY A 42 -1.39 23.91 3.74
C GLY A 42 -1.74 23.93 2.25
N LEU A 43 -2.21 22.81 1.70
CA LEU A 43 -2.50 22.53 0.30
C LEU A 43 -4.00 22.65 -0.04
N LYS A 44 -4.74 23.59 0.56
CA LYS A 44 -6.21 23.75 0.40
C LYS A 44 -6.68 23.87 -1.07
N PHE A 45 -5.83 24.31 -1.99
CA PHE A 45 -6.18 24.39 -3.42
C PHE A 45 -6.45 23.00 -4.04
N LEU A 46 -5.98 21.93 -3.41
CA LEU A 46 -6.14 20.54 -3.86
C LEU A 46 -7.41 19.87 -3.30
N ASP A 47 -8.22 20.55 -2.47
CA ASP A 47 -9.44 19.96 -1.89
C ASP A 47 -10.40 19.41 -2.95
N GLY A 48 -10.48 20.04 -4.13
CA GLY A 48 -11.29 19.55 -5.24
C GLY A 48 -10.82 18.19 -5.80
N LEU A 49 -9.58 17.80 -5.54
CA LEU A 49 -9.00 16.50 -5.92
C LEU A 49 -9.13 15.42 -4.84
N SER A 50 -9.62 15.75 -3.64
CA SER A 50 -9.76 14.79 -2.53
C SER A 50 -10.65 13.60 -2.90
N LEU A 51 -11.75 13.88 -3.59
CA LEU A 51 -12.73 12.88 -4.02
C LEU A 51 -12.17 11.94 -5.12
N PRO A 52 -11.61 12.45 -6.23
CA PRO A 52 -11.00 11.57 -7.22
C PRO A 52 -9.80 10.78 -6.66
N LEU A 53 -8.99 11.35 -5.74
CA LEU A 53 -7.92 10.61 -5.06
C LEU A 53 -8.46 9.56 -4.09
N GLY A 54 -9.56 9.88 -3.38
CA GLY A 54 -10.30 8.97 -2.52
C GLY A 54 -10.84 7.73 -3.23
N ILE A 55 -11.08 7.81 -4.54
CA ILE A 55 -11.52 6.69 -5.38
C ILE A 55 -10.32 6.01 -6.06
N LEU A 56 -9.36 6.78 -6.57
CA LEU A 56 -8.21 6.27 -7.33
C LEU A 56 -7.28 5.43 -6.44
N LEU A 57 -7.04 5.87 -5.22
CA LEU A 57 -6.13 5.19 -4.30
C LEU A 57 -6.62 3.77 -3.93
N PRO A 58 -7.87 3.55 -3.47
CA PRO A 58 -8.34 2.20 -3.19
C PRO A 58 -8.46 1.31 -4.43
N ALA A 59 -8.79 1.88 -5.60
CA ALA A 59 -8.77 1.14 -6.85
C ALA A 59 -7.36 0.62 -7.17
N LEU A 60 -6.32 1.44 -6.95
CA LEU A 60 -4.93 1.06 -7.14
C LEU A 60 -4.47 0.04 -6.10
N GLU A 61 -4.85 0.18 -4.82
CA GLU A 61 -4.56 -0.80 -3.77
C GLU A 61 -5.14 -2.17 -4.09
N LEU A 62 -6.41 -2.21 -4.49
CA LEU A 62 -7.10 -3.45 -4.82
C LEU A 62 -6.52 -4.09 -6.08
N ALA A 63 -6.22 -3.30 -7.11
CA ALA A 63 -5.56 -3.77 -8.33
C ALA A 63 -4.18 -4.37 -8.03
N LEU A 64 -3.33 -3.66 -7.26
CA LEU A 64 -2.02 -4.16 -6.87
C LEU A 64 -2.13 -5.43 -6.01
N GLY A 65 -3.05 -5.47 -5.06
CA GLY A 65 -3.29 -6.64 -4.21
C GLY A 65 -3.69 -7.89 -5.00
N ILE A 66 -4.61 -7.75 -5.96
CA ILE A 66 -5.01 -8.84 -6.86
C ILE A 66 -3.84 -9.30 -7.73
N MET A 67 -3.12 -8.36 -8.35
CA MET A 67 -1.97 -8.70 -9.19
C MET A 67 -0.87 -9.42 -8.40
N LEU A 68 -0.68 -9.05 -7.12
CA LEU A 68 0.26 -9.70 -6.21
C LEU A 68 -0.18 -11.14 -5.92
N LEU A 69 -1.47 -11.37 -5.63
CA LEU A 69 -2.00 -12.72 -5.39
C LEU A 69 -1.92 -13.63 -6.62
N LEU A 70 -2.25 -13.10 -7.79
CA LEU A 70 -2.18 -13.82 -9.07
C LEU A 70 -0.73 -14.04 -9.53
N GLY A 71 0.22 -13.23 -9.05
CA GLY A 71 1.62 -13.29 -9.48
C GLY A 71 1.88 -12.72 -10.87
N TYR A 72 0.95 -11.93 -11.40
CA TYR A 72 1.04 -11.33 -12.72
C TYR A 72 2.11 -10.23 -12.77
N ARG A 73 2.94 -10.21 -13.83
CA ARG A 73 3.99 -9.18 -14.06
C ARG A 73 4.83 -8.84 -12.81
N LYS A 74 5.30 -9.87 -12.10
CA LYS A 74 6.02 -9.81 -10.81
C LYS A 74 7.00 -8.65 -10.63
N LYS A 75 7.83 -8.35 -11.63
CA LYS A 75 8.83 -7.26 -11.57
C LYS A 75 8.18 -5.89 -11.41
N ILE A 76 7.15 -5.61 -12.21
CA ILE A 76 6.45 -4.32 -12.20
C ILE A 76 5.65 -4.19 -10.91
N VAL A 77 4.90 -5.23 -10.54
CA VAL A 77 4.05 -5.22 -9.34
C VAL A 77 4.86 -5.09 -8.06
N THR A 78 5.98 -5.81 -7.93
CA THR A 78 6.87 -5.70 -6.75
C THR A 78 7.44 -4.30 -6.62
N TRP A 79 7.87 -3.69 -7.74
CA TRP A 79 8.33 -2.29 -7.73
C TRP A 79 7.22 -1.30 -7.38
N ALA A 80 6.02 -1.46 -7.97
CA ALA A 80 4.88 -0.60 -7.68
C ALA A 80 4.47 -0.68 -6.20
N VAL A 81 4.37 -1.88 -5.63
CA VAL A 81 4.07 -2.11 -4.21
C VAL A 81 5.16 -1.56 -3.31
N THR A 82 6.43 -1.64 -3.72
CA THR A 82 7.55 -1.05 -2.98
C THR A 82 7.43 0.48 -2.92
N VAL A 83 7.22 1.12 -4.07
CA VAL A 83 7.04 2.58 -4.14
C VAL A 83 5.82 3.00 -3.30
N PHE A 84 4.72 2.28 -3.42
CA PHE A 84 3.50 2.52 -2.66
C PHE A 84 3.76 2.40 -1.14
N MET A 85 4.41 1.32 -0.69
CA MET A 85 4.74 1.12 0.71
C MET A 85 5.74 2.15 1.25
N VAL A 86 6.75 2.54 0.47
CA VAL A 86 7.70 3.59 0.84
C VAL A 86 6.96 4.91 1.03
N PHE A 87 6.10 5.29 0.08
CA PHE A 87 5.30 6.50 0.18
C PHE A 87 4.42 6.50 1.45
N PHE A 88 3.67 5.43 1.71
CA PHE A 88 2.82 5.32 2.90
C PHE A 88 3.61 5.26 4.20
N THR A 89 4.79 4.65 4.21
CA THR A 89 5.66 4.60 5.39
C THR A 89 6.21 5.98 5.73
N LEU A 90 6.63 6.76 4.72
CA LEU A 90 7.06 8.15 4.93
C LEU A 90 5.90 9.04 5.37
N LEU A 91 4.73 8.91 4.74
CA LEU A 91 3.54 9.64 5.14
C LEU A 91 3.20 9.35 6.61
N THR A 92 3.09 8.07 6.99
CA THR A 92 2.80 7.65 8.38
C THR A 92 3.88 8.06 9.37
N LEU A 93 5.15 8.13 8.96
CA LEU A 93 6.22 8.69 9.80
C LEU A 93 5.97 10.17 10.09
N VAL A 94 5.62 10.97 9.07
CA VAL A 94 5.26 12.39 9.26
C VAL A 94 4.07 12.50 10.20
N LEU A 95 3.05 11.64 10.05
CA LEU A 95 1.88 11.63 10.93
C LEU A 95 2.24 11.27 12.37
N ALA A 96 3.10 10.26 12.58
CA ALA A 96 3.52 9.84 13.92
C ALA A 96 4.35 10.92 14.65
N VAL A 97 5.15 11.69 13.92
CA VAL A 97 6.02 12.74 14.48
C VAL A 97 5.25 14.04 14.72
N PHE A 98 4.47 14.50 13.74
CA PHE A 98 3.81 15.81 13.79
C PHE A 98 2.36 15.76 14.32
N ASN A 99 1.76 14.56 14.44
CA ASN A 99 0.33 14.33 14.74
C ASN A 99 -0.61 15.38 14.11
N PRO A 100 -0.53 15.61 12.80
CA PRO A 100 -1.35 16.64 12.15
C PRO A 100 -2.80 16.19 11.94
N VAL A 101 -3.07 14.89 11.97
CA VAL A 101 -4.42 14.29 11.88
C VAL A 101 -4.55 13.14 12.87
N GLU A 102 -5.78 12.89 13.33
CA GLU A 102 -6.07 11.87 14.35
C GLU A 102 -5.87 10.44 13.83
N ASP A 103 -6.18 10.17 12.55
CA ASP A 103 -6.06 8.83 11.95
C ASP A 103 -5.50 8.85 10.53
N CYS A 104 -4.69 7.83 10.20
CA CYS A 104 -4.14 7.68 8.87
C CYS A 104 -5.18 7.29 7.79
N GLY A 105 -6.33 6.73 8.19
CA GLY A 105 -7.37 6.25 7.24
C GLY A 105 -6.93 5.08 6.35
N CYS A 106 -5.80 4.43 6.64
CA CYS A 106 -5.24 3.37 5.81
C CYS A 106 -6.13 2.12 5.66
N PHE A 107 -7.13 1.90 6.52
CA PHE A 107 -8.12 0.83 6.38
C PHE A 107 -9.57 1.36 6.37
N GLY A 108 -9.76 2.63 5.99
CA GLY A 108 -11.05 3.31 6.16
C GLY A 108 -11.51 3.33 7.63
N ASP A 109 -12.81 3.40 7.84
CA ASP A 109 -13.42 3.42 9.19
C ASP A 109 -13.54 2.03 9.84
N ALA A 110 -13.16 0.95 9.14
CA ALA A 110 -13.27 -0.40 9.70
C ALA A 110 -12.20 -0.71 10.76
N LEU A 111 -11.03 -0.06 10.66
CA LEU A 111 -9.91 -0.24 11.59
C LEU A 111 -9.20 1.10 11.80
N VAL A 112 -9.61 1.79 12.87
CA VAL A 112 -8.98 3.00 13.36
C VAL A 112 -7.76 2.61 14.19
N LEU A 113 -6.57 2.79 13.63
CA LEU A 113 -5.28 2.55 14.30
C LEU A 113 -4.63 3.88 14.64
N THR A 114 -3.96 3.93 15.79
CA THR A 114 -3.15 5.11 16.14
C THR A 114 -2.03 5.34 15.12
N ASN A 115 -1.56 6.59 15.01
CA ASN A 115 -0.49 6.96 14.06
C ASN A 115 0.79 6.11 14.24
N TRP A 116 1.15 5.82 15.50
CA TRP A 116 2.30 4.96 15.82
C TRP A 116 2.10 3.49 15.46
N GLU A 117 0.90 2.93 15.70
CA GLU A 117 0.59 1.55 15.30
C GLU A 117 0.57 1.39 13.79
N THR A 118 0.01 2.38 13.07
CA THR A 118 -0.02 2.37 11.60
C THR A 118 1.39 2.42 11.02
N PHE A 119 2.26 3.26 11.58
CA PHE A 119 3.67 3.32 11.17
C PHE A 119 4.37 1.98 11.41
N PHE A 120 4.26 1.40 12.60
CA PHE A 120 4.89 0.11 12.91
C PHE A 120 4.37 -1.01 12.00
N LYS A 121 3.06 -1.06 11.74
CA LYS A 121 2.46 -1.99 10.78
C LYS A 121 3.08 -1.83 9.38
N ASN A 122 3.23 -0.60 8.90
CA ASN A 122 3.82 -0.35 7.57
C ASN A 122 5.30 -0.75 7.51
N VAL A 123 6.07 -0.51 8.57
CA VAL A 123 7.46 -0.98 8.68
C VAL A 123 7.54 -2.51 8.63
N VAL A 124 6.67 -3.20 9.36
CA VAL A 124 6.59 -4.68 9.33
C VAL A 124 6.21 -5.17 7.92
N LEU A 125 5.21 -4.55 7.28
CA LEU A 125 4.81 -4.88 5.91
C LEU A 125 5.95 -4.63 4.90
N MET A 126 6.76 -3.59 5.12
CA MET A 126 7.92 -3.29 4.28
C MET A 126 8.97 -4.41 4.31
N VAL A 127 9.17 -5.08 5.46
CA VAL A 127 10.05 -6.27 5.54
C VAL A 127 9.55 -7.39 4.62
N PHE A 128 8.25 -7.64 4.58
CA PHE A 128 7.65 -8.64 3.68
C PHE A 128 7.81 -8.26 2.19
N VAL A 129 7.78 -6.95 1.87
CA VAL A 129 8.04 -6.47 0.51
C VAL A 129 9.49 -6.69 0.10
N VAL A 130 10.45 -6.48 1.01
CA VAL A 130 11.88 -6.75 0.75
C VAL A 130 12.11 -8.23 0.44
N ILE A 131 11.44 -9.13 1.16
CA ILE A 131 11.52 -10.58 0.94
C ILE A 131 11.01 -11.01 -0.45
N LEU A 132 10.12 -10.22 -1.07
CA LEU A 132 9.58 -10.47 -2.41
C LEU A 132 10.60 -10.20 -3.53
N PHE A 133 11.65 -9.41 -3.29
CA PHE A 133 12.67 -9.15 -4.30
C PHE A 133 13.44 -10.43 -4.63
N PRO A 134 13.61 -10.76 -5.94
CA PRO A 134 14.41 -11.91 -6.32
C PRO A 134 15.87 -11.70 -5.95
N ASP A 135 16.48 -12.74 -5.37
CA ASP A 135 17.92 -12.88 -5.24
C ASP A 135 18.59 -12.61 -6.61
N ARG A 136 19.42 -11.56 -6.71
CA ARG A 136 20.06 -11.11 -7.97
C ARG A 136 20.87 -12.21 -8.68
N LYS A 137 21.15 -13.33 -8.02
CA LYS A 137 21.98 -14.43 -8.54
C LYS A 137 21.29 -15.38 -9.53
N ARG A 138 19.97 -15.28 -9.77
CA ARG A 138 19.24 -16.21 -10.66
C ARG A 138 18.72 -15.63 -11.97
N GLU A 139 18.99 -14.37 -12.28
CA GLU A 139 18.45 -13.73 -13.48
C GLU A 139 19.34 -13.88 -14.73
N TYR A 140 20.55 -14.44 -14.60
CA TYR A 140 21.49 -14.58 -15.72
C TYR A 140 21.46 -15.94 -16.47
N GLU A 141 20.69 -16.93 -16.02
CA GLU A 141 20.68 -18.29 -16.61
C GLU A 141 19.33 -18.75 -17.16
N GLY A 142 18.43 -17.83 -17.52
CA GLY A 142 17.06 -18.23 -17.83
C GLY A 142 16.37 -17.37 -18.88
N GLY A 143 16.96 -17.27 -20.07
CA GLY A 143 16.17 -17.00 -21.26
C GLY A 143 15.19 -18.15 -21.48
N GLN A 144 14.02 -18.10 -20.86
CA GLN A 144 12.81 -18.80 -21.29
C GLN A 144 11.60 -18.28 -20.52
N ALA A 145 10.70 -17.65 -21.27
CA ALA A 145 9.29 -17.57 -20.95
C ALA A 145 8.79 -18.96 -20.50
N THR A 146 7.81 -18.99 -19.59
CA THR A 146 7.21 -20.18 -18.95
C THR A 146 7.94 -20.71 -17.71
N ARG A 147 7.82 -19.96 -16.61
CA ARG A 147 7.42 -20.52 -15.31
C ARG A 147 7.17 -19.36 -14.38
N GLU A 148 5.91 -19.17 -14.05
CA GLU A 148 5.51 -18.05 -13.20
C GLU A 148 6.09 -18.17 -11.78
N TRP A 149 6.62 -19.32 -11.32
CA TRP A 149 7.31 -19.48 -10.03
C TRP A 149 8.35 -20.64 -10.01
#